data_AF-A0A365H1G3-F1
#
_entry.id   AF-A0A365H1G3-F1
#
_cell.length_a   1.000
_cell.length_b   1.000
_cell.length_c   1.000
_cell.angle_alpha   90.00
_cell.angle_beta   90.00
_cell.angle_gamma   90.00
#
_symmetry.space_group_name_H-M   'P 1'
#
loop_
_entity.id
_entity.type
_entity.pdbx_description
1 polymer ?
#
loop_
_entity_poly.entity_id
_entity_poly.type
_entity_poly.pdbx_seq_one_letter_code
_entity_poly.pdbx_strand_id
1 'polypeptide(L)'
;MERFLELNYPGQGTEREKLKLIILYVLLHGPDRDQVIAHARRWDINPHKAEQFMRGDVEFGFRWYSIEGTLTDCGAGPAVIEVAKKLFDDFSRSEPAQQTLPTREPDQPRADGDPGHYPGRPDEDPSGETATEPRPGRGLKPDPLTATTATELMTLMSAYRVWKGKASYRKMANAVGNRYAASTFSTLSNRPTLPSLDLVRAYIEGCGADQADLEIWTRAWQQIALTEPDQAH
;
A
#
# COMPACT_ATOMS: atom_id res chain seq x y z
N MET A 1 3.13 27.99 -14.02
CA MET A 1 3.68 26.79 -13.36
C MET A 1 3.76 25.60 -14.32
N GLU A 2 2.81 25.43 -15.25
CA GLU A 2 2.91 24.47 -16.36
C GLU A 2 4.23 24.59 -17.13
N ARG A 3 4.67 25.81 -17.43
CA ARG A 3 5.99 26.08 -18.04
C ARG A 3 7.20 25.60 -17.22
N PHE A 4 7.09 25.50 -15.88
CA PHE A 4 8.16 25.00 -15.00
C PHE A 4 8.19 23.46 -14.97
N LEU A 5 7.02 22.81 -15.04
CA LEU A 5 6.91 21.36 -15.20
C LEU A 5 7.39 20.93 -16.60
N GLU A 6 7.08 21.71 -17.64
CA GLU A 6 7.53 21.47 -19.02
C GLU A 6 9.04 21.75 -19.23
N LEU A 7 9.60 22.82 -18.65
CA LEU A 7 11.03 23.12 -18.79
C LEU A 7 11.93 22.18 -17.99
N ASN A 8 11.49 21.70 -16.82
CA ASN A 8 12.33 20.82 -16.00
C ASN A 8 12.17 19.34 -16.36
N TYR A 9 11.05 18.93 -16.98
CA TYR A 9 10.84 17.53 -17.38
C TYR A 9 9.94 17.40 -18.63
N PRO A 10 10.51 17.20 -19.83
CA PRO A 10 9.73 16.86 -21.01
C PRO A 10 9.17 15.44 -20.88
N GLY A 11 7.94 15.32 -20.38
CA GLY A 11 6.98 14.29 -20.80
C GLY A 11 7.11 12.84 -20.32
N GLN A 12 8.02 12.47 -19.40
CA GLN A 12 8.18 11.03 -19.02
C GLN A 12 7.96 10.65 -17.56
N GLY A 13 7.59 11.60 -16.67
CA GLY A 13 7.24 11.27 -15.28
C GLY A 13 5.76 10.89 -15.11
N THR A 14 5.48 9.89 -14.29
CA THR A 14 4.12 9.55 -13.81
C THR A 14 3.50 10.74 -13.07
N GLU A 15 2.17 10.81 -13.00
CA GLU A 15 1.42 11.84 -12.29
C GLU A 15 1.82 11.91 -10.81
N ARG A 16 2.17 10.74 -10.23
CA ARG A 16 2.73 10.59 -8.89
C ARG A 16 4.07 11.31 -8.74
N GLU A 17 4.99 11.15 -9.68
CA GLU A 17 6.30 11.80 -9.66
C GLU A 17 6.18 13.31 -9.83
N LYS A 18 5.26 13.76 -10.68
CA LYS A 18 4.94 15.19 -10.84
C LYS A 18 4.39 15.78 -9.54
N LEU A 19 3.48 15.07 -8.86
CA LEU A 19 2.93 15.51 -7.57
C LEU A 19 4.02 15.58 -6.49
N LYS A 20 4.87 14.55 -6.41
CA LYS A 20 6.04 14.51 -5.52
C LYS A 20 6.94 15.73 -5.70
N LEU A 21 7.23 16.11 -6.94
CA LEU A 21 8.07 17.26 -7.24
C LEU A 21 7.44 18.59 -6.84
N ILE A 22 6.12 18.75 -7.01
CA ILE A 22 5.43 19.97 -6.56
C ILE A 22 5.50 20.09 -5.04
N ILE A 23 5.26 18.99 -4.32
CA ILE A 23 5.37 18.97 -2.86
C ILE A 23 6.79 19.33 -2.44
N LEU A 24 7.81 18.67 -3.01
CA LEU A 24 9.21 18.97 -2.71
C LEU A 24 9.60 20.41 -3.05
N TYR A 25 9.11 20.95 -4.17
CA TYR A 25 9.38 22.33 -4.56
C TYR A 25 8.83 23.33 -3.54
N VAL A 26 7.57 23.15 -3.11
CA VAL A 26 6.95 24.00 -2.08
C VAL A 26 7.69 23.87 -0.75
N LEU A 27 8.10 22.65 -0.37
CA LEU A 27 8.84 22.44 0.88
C LEU A 27 10.27 22.98 0.83
N LEU A 28 10.94 22.97 -0.32
CA LEU A 28 12.29 23.52 -0.51
C LEU A 28 12.32 25.04 -0.54
N HIS A 29 11.23 25.68 -0.97
CA HIS A 29 11.11 27.15 -1.06
C HIS A 29 10.24 27.73 0.06
N GLY A 30 9.75 26.88 0.95
CA GLY A 30 8.82 27.21 2.03
C GLY A 30 9.49 27.21 3.41
N PRO A 31 8.73 26.90 4.47
CA PRO A 31 9.20 26.99 5.85
C PRO A 31 10.14 25.83 6.23
N ASP A 32 10.92 26.02 7.29
CA ASP A 32 11.88 25.01 7.79
C ASP A 32 11.19 23.69 8.17
N ARG A 33 11.94 22.59 8.17
CA ARG A 33 11.50 21.21 8.40
C ARG A 33 10.59 21.07 9.63
N ASP A 34 10.93 21.73 10.73
CA ASP A 34 10.16 21.67 11.98
C ASP A 34 8.79 22.34 11.85
N GLN A 35 8.68 23.39 11.05
CA GLN A 35 7.41 24.05 10.76
C GLN A 35 6.54 23.18 9.86
N VAL A 36 7.12 22.49 8.86
CA VAL A 36 6.38 21.54 8.02
C VAL A 36 5.79 20.40 8.86
N ILE A 37 6.55 19.85 9.81
CA ILE A 37 6.06 18.83 10.75
C ILE A 37 4.95 19.39 11.64
N ALA A 38 5.09 20.63 12.13
CA ALA A 38 4.07 21.29 12.95
C ALA A 38 2.77 21.53 12.18
N HIS A 39 2.85 21.97 10.92
CA HIS A 39 1.70 22.15 10.04
C HIS A 39 1.04 20.82 9.70
N ALA A 40 1.82 19.79 9.34
CA ALA A 40 1.30 18.45 9.07
C ALA A 40 0.52 17.87 10.26
N ARG A 41 1.01 18.06 11.50
CA ARG A 41 0.31 17.63 12.72
C ARG A 41 -1.05 18.31 12.90
N ARG A 42 -1.19 19.57 12.49
CA ARG A 42 -2.45 20.32 12.57
C ARG A 42 -3.53 19.71 11.65
N TRP A 43 -3.12 18.99 10.61
CA TRP A 43 -3.98 18.32 9.64
C TRP A 43 -4.08 16.80 9.87
N ASP A 44 -3.84 16.35 11.10
CA ASP A 44 -3.90 14.94 11.55
C ASP A 44 -2.90 14.00 10.82
N ILE A 45 -1.80 14.57 10.31
CA ILE A 45 -0.70 13.80 9.75
C ILE A 45 0.23 13.41 10.91
N ASN A 46 0.35 12.11 11.17
CA ASN A 46 1.29 11.62 12.18
C ASN A 46 2.76 11.93 11.79
N PRO A 47 3.70 11.97 12.74
CA PRO A 47 5.08 12.39 12.46
C PRO A 47 5.78 11.55 11.39
N HIS A 48 5.52 10.23 11.35
CA HIS A 48 6.10 9.35 10.34
C HIS A 48 5.57 9.66 8.93
N LYS A 49 4.27 9.95 8.81
CA LYS A 49 3.64 10.40 7.57
C LYS A 49 4.09 11.81 7.20
N ALA A 50 4.35 12.69 8.17
CA ALA A 50 4.92 14.00 7.89
C ALA A 50 6.33 13.84 7.28
N GLU A 51 7.13 12.88 7.75
CA GLU A 51 8.42 12.54 7.13
C GLU A 51 8.29 11.94 5.73
N GLN A 52 7.30 11.09 5.49
CA GLN A 52 6.98 10.59 4.14
C GLN A 52 6.56 11.73 3.21
N PHE A 53 5.69 12.61 3.69
CA PHE A 53 5.25 13.81 2.97
C PHE A 53 6.43 14.73 2.62
N MET A 54 7.38 14.92 3.53
CA MET A 54 8.61 15.69 3.28
C MET A 54 9.54 15.05 2.26
N ARG A 55 9.49 13.72 2.10
CA ARG A 55 10.19 13.01 1.01
C ARG A 55 9.43 13.06 -0.31
N GLY A 56 8.27 13.75 -0.32
CA GLY A 56 7.31 13.80 -1.42
C GLY A 56 6.67 12.44 -1.70
N ASP A 57 6.65 11.56 -0.70
CA ASP A 57 6.07 10.23 -0.81
C ASP A 57 4.61 10.27 -0.33
N VAL A 58 3.72 10.50 -1.29
CA VAL A 58 2.26 10.57 -1.10
C VAL A 58 1.60 9.24 -1.45
N GLU A 59 2.10 8.16 -0.85
CA GLU A 59 1.49 6.83 -0.97
C GLU A 59 0.14 6.72 -0.25
N PHE A 60 -0.58 5.61 -0.52
CA PHE A 60 -1.87 5.29 0.06
C PHE A 60 -1.98 5.65 1.55
N GLY A 61 -2.88 6.60 1.87
CA GLY A 61 -3.18 6.99 3.25
C GLY A 61 -3.08 8.47 3.56
N PHE A 62 -2.74 9.31 2.57
CA PHE A 62 -2.97 10.75 2.64
C PHE A 62 -4.35 11.08 2.08
N ARG A 63 -5.10 11.90 2.81
CA ARG A 63 -6.33 12.51 2.29
C ARG A 63 -5.96 13.84 1.66
N TRP A 64 -6.60 14.19 0.54
CA TRP A 64 -6.33 15.44 -0.18
C TRP A 64 -6.39 16.67 0.74
N TYR A 65 -7.38 16.76 1.65
CA TYR A 65 -7.48 17.90 2.57
C TYR A 65 -6.23 18.10 3.45
N SER A 66 -5.54 17.01 3.82
CA SER A 66 -4.33 17.09 4.64
C SER A 66 -3.15 17.62 3.81
N ILE A 67 -3.09 17.25 2.54
CA ILE A 67 -2.09 17.73 1.58
C ILE A 67 -2.34 19.21 1.27
N GLU A 68 -3.57 19.56 0.92
CA GLU A 68 -4.00 20.94 0.63
C GLU A 68 -3.74 21.87 1.81
N GLY A 69 -4.15 21.46 3.02
CA GLY A 69 -3.93 22.24 4.23
C GLY A 69 -2.45 22.45 4.53
N THR A 70 -1.63 21.42 4.37
CA THR A 70 -0.17 21.53 4.59
C THR A 70 0.49 22.41 3.53
N LEU A 71 0.13 22.27 2.25
CA LEU A 71 0.67 23.11 1.18
C LEU A 71 0.27 24.58 1.37
N THR A 72 -0.98 24.83 1.77
CA THR A 72 -1.49 26.19 2.05
C THR A 72 -0.74 26.81 3.22
N ASP A 73 -0.57 26.07 4.32
CA ASP A 73 0.19 26.51 5.49
C ASP A 73 1.67 26.75 5.17
N CYS A 74 2.23 26.00 4.22
CA CYS A 74 3.59 26.20 3.69
C CYS A 74 3.69 27.34 2.65
N GLY A 75 2.62 28.11 2.40
CA GLY A 75 2.64 29.26 1.50
C GLY A 75 2.48 28.93 0.01
N ALA A 76 1.98 27.73 -0.32
CA ALA A 76 1.67 27.39 -1.71
C ALA A 76 0.56 28.32 -2.26
N GLY A 77 0.83 28.95 -3.40
CA GLY A 77 -0.18 29.74 -4.10
C GLY A 77 -1.33 28.87 -4.64
N PRO A 78 -2.52 29.45 -4.87
CA PRO A 78 -3.70 28.70 -5.31
C PRO A 78 -3.50 27.94 -6.63
N ALA A 79 -2.72 28.50 -7.56
CA ALA A 79 -2.36 27.83 -8.81
C ALA A 79 -1.52 26.56 -8.59
N VAL A 80 -0.70 26.52 -7.53
CA VAL A 80 0.09 25.33 -7.17
C VAL A 80 -0.82 24.24 -6.61
N ILE A 81 -1.75 24.63 -5.74
CA ILE A 81 -2.71 23.73 -5.10
C ILE A 81 -3.62 23.10 -6.15
N GLU A 82 -4.09 23.88 -7.14
CA GLU A 82 -4.95 23.37 -8.22
C GLU A 82 -4.23 22.33 -9.09
N VAL A 83 -2.98 22.60 -9.47
CA VAL A 83 -2.17 21.65 -10.25
C VAL A 83 -1.86 20.39 -9.43
N ALA A 84 -1.53 20.54 -8.14
CA ALA A 84 -1.32 19.40 -7.24
C ALA A 84 -2.60 18.56 -7.07
N LYS A 85 -3.77 19.20 -6.98
CA LYS A 85 -5.07 18.53 -6.89
C LYS A 85 -5.35 17.68 -8.11
N LYS A 86 -5.17 18.28 -9.30
CA LYS A 86 -5.36 17.58 -10.57
C LYS A 86 -4.45 16.36 -10.66
N LEU A 87 -3.17 16.49 -10.30
CA LEU A 87 -2.23 15.37 -10.31
C LEU A 87 -2.60 14.29 -9.28
N PHE A 88 -3.06 14.70 -8.08
CA PHE A 88 -3.53 13.77 -7.07
C PHE A 88 -4.76 12.98 -7.52
N ASP A 89 -5.74 13.66 -8.15
CA ASP A 89 -6.94 13.03 -8.70
C ASP A 89 -6.60 12.10 -9.89
N ASP A 90 -5.74 12.55 -10.81
CA ASP A 90 -5.32 11.77 -11.98
C ASP A 90 -4.53 10.50 -11.56
N PHE A 91 -3.63 10.62 -10.57
CA PHE A 91 -2.94 9.48 -9.97
C PHE A 91 -3.91 8.54 -9.25
N SER A 92 -4.83 9.08 -8.44
CA SER A 92 -5.80 8.28 -7.70
C SER A 92 -6.79 7.53 -8.62
N ARG A 93 -7.02 8.05 -9.83
CA ARG A 93 -7.86 7.42 -10.87
C ARG A 93 -7.10 6.42 -11.74
N SER A 94 -5.80 6.62 -11.97
CA SER A 94 -4.98 5.79 -12.86
C SER A 94 -4.55 4.46 -12.23
N GLU A 95 -4.68 4.30 -10.91
CA GLU A 95 -4.58 2.99 -10.26
C GLU A 95 -5.96 2.31 -10.17
N PRO A 96 -6.08 1.00 -10.48
CA PRO A 96 -7.38 0.33 -10.60
C PRO A 96 -8.11 0.29 -9.25
N ALA A 97 -9.08 1.19 -9.13
CA ALA A 97 -10.32 1.12 -8.36
C ALA A 97 -10.34 0.14 -7.16
N GLN A 98 -9.90 0.60 -5.99
CA GLN A 98 -10.34 0.04 -4.70
C GLN A 98 -11.53 0.80 -4.08
N GLN A 99 -12.26 1.63 -4.83
CA GLN A 99 -13.44 2.33 -4.29
C GLN A 99 -14.60 2.41 -5.28
N THR A 100 -15.41 1.35 -5.28
CA THR A 100 -16.87 1.44 -5.28
C THR A 100 -17.42 0.31 -4.41
N LEU A 101 -17.47 0.55 -3.09
CA LEU A 101 -18.46 -0.09 -2.24
C LEU A 101 -19.84 0.46 -2.67
N PRO A 102 -20.83 -0.37 -3.01
CA PRO A 102 -22.19 0.12 -3.11
C PRO A 102 -22.63 0.57 -1.71
N THR A 103 -23.12 1.81 -1.66
CA THR A 103 -23.87 2.38 -0.55
C THR A 103 -24.85 1.36 0.00
N ARG A 104 -24.71 1.06 1.29
CA ARG A 104 -25.66 0.24 2.05
C ARG A 104 -26.97 1.03 2.11
N GLU A 105 -27.93 0.67 1.25
CA GLU A 105 -29.31 1.16 1.38
C GLU A 105 -29.89 0.72 2.73
N PRO A 106 -30.63 1.60 3.43
CA PRO A 106 -31.28 1.26 4.69
C PRO A 106 -32.59 0.51 4.44
N ASP A 107 -32.72 -0.61 5.16
CA ASP A 107 -33.95 -1.12 5.79
C ASP A 107 -35.29 -0.93 5.05
N GLN A 108 -35.78 -2.00 4.42
CA GLN A 108 -37.22 -2.18 4.18
C GLN A 108 -37.68 -3.60 4.54
N PRO A 109 -38.93 -3.72 5.05
CA PRO A 109 -39.33 -4.77 5.96
C PRO A 109 -39.77 -6.05 5.27
N ARG A 110 -39.66 -7.16 6.00
CA ARG A 110 -40.20 -8.48 5.67
C ARG A 110 -41.71 -8.39 5.41
N ALA A 111 -42.15 -8.92 4.27
CA ALA A 111 -43.51 -9.34 4.04
C ALA A 111 -43.50 -10.77 3.49
N ASP A 112 -44.33 -11.60 4.12
CA ASP A 112 -44.69 -12.96 3.78
C ASP A 112 -45.18 -13.16 2.34
N GLY A 113 -44.93 -14.35 1.77
CA GLY A 113 -45.83 -14.91 0.75
C GLY A 113 -45.19 -15.62 -0.46
N ASP A 114 -45.40 -16.94 -0.48
CA ASP A 114 -45.68 -17.83 -1.62
C ASP A 114 -44.51 -18.46 -2.45
N PRO A 115 -44.45 -19.82 -2.54
CA PRO A 115 -43.47 -20.52 -3.36
C PRO A 115 -44.04 -20.83 -4.76
N GLY A 116 -43.63 -20.05 -5.75
CA GLY A 116 -44.02 -20.24 -7.15
C GLY A 116 -42.81 -20.29 -8.10
N HIS A 117 -42.49 -21.50 -8.56
CA HIS A 117 -42.18 -21.82 -9.96
C HIS A 117 -41.25 -20.86 -10.75
N TYR A 118 -39.97 -21.21 -10.86
CA TYR A 118 -39.12 -20.76 -11.98
C TYR A 118 -38.85 -21.94 -12.93
N PRO A 119 -39.28 -21.87 -14.21
CA PRO A 119 -38.87 -22.83 -15.22
C PRO A 119 -37.44 -22.54 -15.68
N GLY A 120 -36.74 -23.62 -16.05
CA GLY A 120 -35.32 -23.62 -16.36
C GLY A 120 -34.90 -22.74 -17.54
N ARG A 121 -33.62 -22.40 -17.54
CA ARG A 121 -32.87 -21.97 -18.73
C ARG A 121 -31.59 -22.81 -18.87
N PRO A 122 -31.16 -23.04 -20.11
CA PRO A 122 -30.25 -24.11 -20.49
C PRO A 122 -28.78 -23.74 -20.24
N ASP A 123 -27.97 -24.78 -20.24
CA ASP A 123 -26.52 -24.80 -20.25
C ASP A 123 -25.92 -23.81 -21.27
N GLU A 124 -25.12 -22.87 -20.76
CA GLU A 124 -24.13 -22.13 -21.57
C GLU A 124 -22.75 -22.41 -20.98
N ASP A 125 -22.01 -23.29 -21.66
CA ASP A 125 -20.57 -23.47 -21.55
C ASP A 125 -19.82 -22.15 -21.81
N PRO A 126 -18.75 -21.87 -21.04
CA PRO A 126 -17.68 -21.02 -21.52
C PRO A 126 -16.35 -21.78 -21.50
N SER A 127 -16.05 -22.46 -22.61
CA SER A 127 -14.69 -22.69 -23.11
C SER A 127 -14.59 -21.86 -24.40
N GLY A 128 -13.62 -21.02 -24.70
CA GLY A 128 -12.31 -20.70 -24.16
C GLY A 128 -11.58 -19.96 -25.30
N GLU A 129 -10.67 -19.05 -24.93
CA GLU A 129 -9.49 -18.65 -25.73
C GLU A 129 -9.73 -17.80 -27.01
N THR A 130 -8.96 -16.79 -27.41
CA THR A 130 -7.69 -16.20 -26.95
C THR A 130 -7.46 -14.93 -27.78
N ALA A 131 -7.08 -13.83 -27.14
CA ALA A 131 -6.05 -12.89 -27.63
C ALA A 131 -5.89 -11.77 -26.60
N THR A 132 -5.10 -11.99 -25.56
CA THR A 132 -4.58 -10.90 -24.74
C THR A 132 -3.17 -11.25 -24.33
N GLU A 133 -2.27 -10.34 -24.68
CA GLU A 133 -0.83 -10.35 -24.50
C GLU A 133 -0.38 -10.68 -23.07
N PRO A 134 0.84 -11.18 -22.88
CA PRO A 134 1.35 -11.60 -21.57
C PRO A 134 1.48 -10.41 -20.61
N ARG A 135 0.54 -10.30 -19.66
CA ARG A 135 0.72 -9.55 -18.42
C ARG A 135 1.58 -10.36 -17.43
N PRO A 136 2.72 -9.85 -16.94
CA PRO A 136 3.35 -10.43 -15.76
C PRO A 136 2.50 -10.05 -14.53
N GLY A 137 1.98 -11.04 -13.80
CA GLY A 137 1.27 -10.76 -12.53
C GLY A 137 0.11 -11.67 -12.15
N ARG A 138 -0.11 -12.81 -12.82
CA ARG A 138 -1.10 -13.80 -12.38
C ARG A 138 -0.48 -15.19 -12.33
N GLY A 139 -0.19 -15.68 -11.13
CA GLY A 139 -0.05 -17.14 -10.91
C GLY A 139 1.03 -17.62 -9.93
N LEU A 140 2.04 -16.83 -9.58
CA LEU A 140 3.17 -17.35 -8.80
C LEU A 140 3.07 -16.93 -7.33
N LYS A 141 2.72 -17.89 -6.47
CA LYS A 141 2.94 -17.80 -5.02
C LYS A 141 4.40 -17.38 -4.79
N PRO A 142 4.67 -16.30 -4.04
CA PRO A 142 6.04 -15.83 -3.84
C PRO A 142 6.85 -16.92 -3.13
N ASP A 143 7.99 -17.26 -3.71
CA ASP A 143 8.90 -18.28 -3.18
C ASP A 143 9.96 -17.62 -2.29
N PRO A 144 9.90 -17.77 -0.96
CA PRO A 144 10.85 -17.14 -0.05
C PRO A 144 12.28 -17.67 -0.20
N LEU A 145 12.49 -18.85 -0.81
CA LEU A 145 13.83 -19.41 -1.01
C LEU A 145 14.65 -18.65 -2.06
N THR A 146 14.01 -17.75 -2.81
CA THR A 146 14.68 -16.85 -3.77
C THR A 146 15.35 -15.65 -3.09
N ALA A 147 15.01 -15.35 -1.83
CA ALA A 147 15.64 -14.25 -1.10
C ALA A 147 17.04 -14.63 -0.62
N THR A 148 17.99 -13.75 -0.90
CA THR A 148 19.38 -13.86 -0.45
C THR A 148 19.75 -12.82 0.61
N THR A 149 18.91 -11.79 0.77
CA THR A 149 19.11 -10.71 1.74
C THR A 149 17.85 -10.47 2.61
N ALA A 150 18.04 -9.82 3.76
CA ALA A 150 16.92 -9.43 4.64
C ALA A 150 15.85 -8.60 3.91
N THR A 151 16.27 -7.60 3.12
CA THR A 151 15.38 -6.71 2.36
C THR A 151 14.55 -7.46 1.33
N GLU A 152 15.15 -8.42 0.63
CA GLU A 152 14.45 -9.29 -0.33
C GLU A 152 13.41 -10.15 0.39
N LEU A 153 13.77 -10.75 1.53
CA LEU A 153 12.83 -11.55 2.33
C LEU A 153 11.61 -10.71 2.76
N MET A 154 11.81 -9.49 3.27
CA MET A 154 10.72 -8.60 3.67
C MET A 154 9.85 -8.14 2.49
N THR A 155 10.44 -7.96 1.31
CA THR A 155 9.72 -7.67 0.08
C THR A 155 8.81 -8.84 -0.31
N LEU A 156 9.33 -10.07 -0.25
CA LEU A 156 8.56 -11.28 -0.50
C LEU A 156 7.45 -11.48 0.54
N MET A 157 7.68 -11.16 1.82
CA MET A 157 6.62 -11.23 2.86
C MET A 157 5.47 -10.28 2.55
N SER A 158 5.79 -9.09 2.05
CA SER A 158 4.79 -8.10 1.63
C SER A 158 4.00 -8.59 0.42
N ALA A 159 4.69 -9.18 -0.57
CA ALA A 159 4.06 -9.83 -1.72
C ALA A 159 3.18 -11.02 -1.32
N TYR A 160 3.61 -11.84 -0.36
CA TYR A 160 2.83 -12.98 0.17
C TYR A 160 1.55 -12.52 0.84
N ARG A 161 1.59 -11.44 1.61
CA ARG A 161 0.39 -10.84 2.20
C ARG A 161 -0.59 -10.38 1.13
N VAL A 162 -0.11 -9.75 0.05
CA VAL A 162 -0.96 -9.33 -1.07
C VAL A 162 -1.57 -10.54 -1.77
N TRP A 163 -0.77 -11.58 -2.03
CA TRP A 163 -1.21 -12.83 -2.65
C TRP A 163 -2.31 -13.55 -1.85
N LYS A 164 -2.20 -13.59 -0.51
CA LYS A 164 -3.23 -14.18 0.38
C LYS A 164 -4.50 -13.33 0.53
N GLY A 165 -4.59 -12.16 -0.12
CA GLY A 165 -5.78 -11.29 -0.05
C GLY A 165 -5.64 -10.08 0.87
N LYS A 166 -4.41 -9.59 1.10
CA LYS A 166 -4.10 -8.32 1.79
C LYS A 166 -4.73 -8.21 3.17
N ALA A 167 -4.51 -9.22 4.02
CA ALA A 167 -4.95 -9.18 5.42
C ALA A 167 -4.45 -7.89 6.10
N SER A 168 -5.33 -7.20 6.83
CA SER A 168 -4.92 -6.00 7.57
C SER A 168 -3.99 -6.37 8.72
N TYR A 169 -3.04 -5.51 9.06
CA TYR A 169 -2.10 -5.77 10.16
C TYR A 169 -2.81 -6.02 11.51
N ARG A 170 -3.99 -5.41 11.72
CA ARG A 170 -4.82 -5.67 12.90
C ARG A 170 -5.41 -7.08 12.90
N LYS A 171 -5.84 -7.58 11.73
CA LYS A 171 -6.32 -8.96 11.57
C LYS A 171 -5.18 -9.96 11.76
N MET A 172 -3.99 -9.66 11.22
CA MET A 172 -2.79 -10.47 11.43
C MET A 172 -2.41 -10.55 12.91
N ALA A 173 -2.39 -9.41 13.61
CA ALA A 173 -2.09 -9.36 15.05
C ALA A 173 -3.07 -10.20 15.87
N ASN A 174 -4.37 -10.07 15.60
CA ASN A 174 -5.39 -10.90 16.25
C ASN A 174 -5.22 -12.39 15.93
N ALA A 175 -4.89 -12.75 14.69
CA ALA A 175 -4.73 -14.14 14.27
C ALA A 175 -3.59 -14.86 15.01
N VAL A 176 -2.54 -14.12 15.40
CA VAL A 176 -1.42 -14.65 16.19
C VAL A 176 -1.54 -14.41 17.70
N GLY A 177 -2.73 -14.05 18.19
CA GLY A 177 -2.98 -13.84 19.62
C GLY A 177 -2.38 -12.55 20.18
N ASN A 178 -2.19 -11.52 19.35
CA ASN A 178 -1.58 -10.23 19.71
C ASN A 178 -0.16 -10.34 20.29
N ARG A 179 0.59 -11.40 19.93
CA ARG A 179 2.02 -11.53 20.23
C ARG A 179 2.84 -10.34 19.72
N TYR A 180 2.41 -9.74 18.61
CA TYR A 180 2.98 -8.53 18.04
C TYR A 180 1.90 -7.50 17.72
N ALA A 181 2.24 -6.23 17.91
CA ALA A 181 1.34 -5.14 17.57
C ALA A 181 1.23 -4.96 16.05
N ALA A 182 0.09 -4.46 15.59
CA ALA A 182 -0.11 -4.11 14.18
C ALA A 182 0.93 -3.11 13.66
N SER A 183 1.42 -2.21 14.52
CA SER A 183 2.51 -1.29 14.22
C SER A 183 3.84 -2.01 13.99
N THR A 184 4.13 -3.09 14.72
CA THR A 184 5.33 -3.92 14.50
C THR A 184 5.31 -4.50 13.10
N PHE A 185 4.18 -5.08 12.67
CA PHE A 185 4.03 -5.60 11.31
C PHE A 185 4.09 -4.53 10.23
N SER A 186 3.55 -3.33 10.48
CA SER A 186 3.63 -2.23 9.50
C SER A 186 5.04 -1.65 9.37
N THR A 187 5.83 -1.68 10.45
CA THR A 187 7.23 -1.20 10.40
C THR A 187 8.20 -2.22 9.82
N LEU A 188 7.79 -3.49 9.67
CA LEU A 188 8.67 -4.58 9.29
C LEU A 188 9.33 -4.33 7.94
N SER A 189 8.58 -3.91 6.93
CA SER A 189 9.08 -3.61 5.58
C SER A 189 10.09 -2.46 5.50
N ASN A 190 10.19 -1.64 6.57
CA ASN A 190 11.05 -0.46 6.62
C ASN A 190 12.33 -0.68 7.44
N ARG A 191 12.53 -1.87 8.01
CA ARG A 191 13.71 -2.16 8.83
C ARG A 191 14.88 -2.58 7.92
N PRO A 192 16.11 -2.08 8.16
CA PRO A 192 17.28 -2.53 7.41
C PRO A 192 17.84 -3.87 7.92
N THR A 193 17.41 -4.31 9.11
CA THR A 193 17.93 -5.49 9.81
C THR A 193 17.03 -6.70 9.60
N LEU A 194 17.65 -7.88 9.54
CA LEU A 194 16.92 -9.15 9.50
C LEU A 194 15.99 -9.28 10.72
N PRO A 195 14.66 -9.43 10.53
CA PRO A 195 13.75 -9.63 11.65
C PRO A 195 14.03 -10.93 12.38
N SER A 196 13.62 -11.06 13.64
CA SER A 196 13.71 -12.34 14.34
C SER A 196 12.85 -13.42 13.64
N LEU A 197 13.28 -14.68 13.71
CA LEU A 197 12.52 -15.79 13.13
C LEU A 197 11.08 -15.87 13.66
N ASP A 198 10.87 -15.56 14.95
CA ASP A 198 9.52 -15.55 15.54
C ASP A 198 8.62 -14.46 14.92
N LEU A 199 9.18 -13.29 14.62
CA LEU A 199 8.46 -12.21 13.95
C LEU A 199 8.12 -12.56 12.50
N VAL A 200 9.04 -13.22 11.78
CA VAL A 200 8.76 -13.72 10.42
C VAL A 200 7.64 -14.76 10.44
N ARG A 201 7.71 -15.74 11.34
CA ARG A 201 6.66 -16.76 11.49
C ARG A 201 5.31 -16.14 11.85
N ALA A 202 5.26 -15.24 12.83
CA ALA A 202 4.03 -14.58 13.23
C ALA A 202 3.43 -13.73 12.10
N TYR A 203 4.25 -13.08 11.28
CA TYR A 203 3.75 -12.33 10.13
C TYR A 203 3.10 -13.26 9.09
N ILE A 204 3.76 -14.35 8.74
CA ILE A 204 3.29 -15.31 7.73
C ILE A 204 2.06 -16.09 8.24
N GLU A 205 2.07 -16.52 9.49
CA GLU A 205 0.93 -17.11 10.19
C GLU A 205 -0.26 -16.14 10.22
N GLY A 206 0.00 -14.86 10.52
CA GLY A 206 -1.03 -13.81 10.50
C GLY A 206 -1.64 -13.57 9.12
N CYS A 207 -0.93 -13.90 8.04
CA CYS A 207 -1.45 -13.90 6.67
C CYS A 207 -2.33 -15.13 6.35
N GLY A 208 -2.44 -16.09 7.28
CA GLY A 208 -3.18 -17.34 7.11
C GLY A 208 -2.39 -18.42 6.37
N ALA A 209 -1.06 -18.42 6.52
CA ALA A 209 -0.21 -19.49 6.00
C ALA A 209 -0.50 -20.83 6.69
N ASP A 210 -0.27 -21.93 5.97
CA ASP A 210 -0.27 -23.26 6.55
C ASP A 210 1.12 -23.64 7.09
N GLN A 211 1.22 -24.82 7.70
CA GLN A 211 2.46 -25.29 8.31
C GLN A 211 3.58 -25.49 7.26
N ALA A 212 3.25 -25.94 6.05
CA ALA A 212 4.21 -26.13 4.98
C ALA A 212 4.81 -24.79 4.52
N ASP A 213 3.99 -23.76 4.39
CA ASP A 213 4.43 -22.40 4.12
C ASP A 213 5.38 -21.91 5.22
N LEU A 214 4.99 -22.05 6.49
CA LEU A 214 5.82 -21.62 7.61
C LEU A 214 7.21 -22.26 7.62
N GLU A 215 7.32 -23.53 7.21
CA GLU A 215 8.61 -24.23 7.11
C GLU A 215 9.48 -23.67 5.98
N ILE A 216 8.90 -23.39 4.81
CA ILE A 216 9.63 -22.80 3.68
C ILE A 216 10.13 -21.39 4.04
N TRP A 217 9.28 -20.57 4.69
CA TRP A 217 9.67 -19.24 5.18
C TRP A 217 10.74 -19.29 6.27
N THR A 218 10.68 -20.29 7.16
CA THR A 218 11.70 -20.52 8.19
C THR A 218 13.04 -20.89 7.55
N ARG A 219 13.03 -21.74 6.53
CA ARG A 219 14.24 -22.16 5.81
C ARG A 219 14.90 -21.00 5.07
N ALA A 220 14.12 -20.17 4.39
CA ALA A 220 14.61 -18.96 3.74
C ALA A 220 15.29 -18.00 4.73
N TRP A 221 14.66 -17.78 5.89
CA TRP A 221 15.24 -16.97 6.95
C TRP A 221 16.58 -17.53 7.46
N GLN A 222 16.66 -18.85 7.68
CA GLN A 222 17.88 -19.51 8.12
C GLN A 222 19.01 -19.37 7.10
N GLN A 223 18.71 -19.48 5.80
CA GLN A 223 19.73 -19.30 4.74
C GLN A 223 20.34 -17.90 4.77
N ILE A 224 19.52 -16.87 4.98
CA ILE A 224 19.99 -15.48 5.07
C ILE A 224 20.80 -15.29 6.36
N ALA A 225 20.30 -15.77 7.50
CA ALA A 225 21.00 -15.68 8.78
C ALA A 225 22.37 -16.40 8.78
N LEU A 226 22.51 -17.49 8.03
CA LEU A 226 23.77 -18.20 7.83
C LEU A 226 24.74 -17.47 6.91
N THR A 227 24.22 -16.66 5.98
CA THR A 227 25.01 -15.91 4.98
C THR A 227 25.43 -14.52 5.51
N GLU A 228 24.61 -13.93 6.39
CA GLU A 228 24.86 -12.66 7.07
C GLU A 228 24.96 -12.84 8.60
N PRO A 229 26.01 -13.52 9.11
CA PRO A 229 26.12 -13.82 10.55
C PRO A 229 26.33 -12.58 11.44
N ASP A 230 26.62 -11.41 10.85
CA ASP A 230 27.10 -10.21 11.56
C ASP A 230 25.99 -9.21 11.98
N GLN A 231 24.70 -9.60 11.88
CA GLN A 231 23.55 -8.74 12.21
C GLN A 231 22.60 -9.31 13.27
N ALA A 232 22.99 -10.42 13.93
CA ALA A 232 22.23 -11.02 15.02
C ALA A 232 22.79 -10.60 16.39
N HIS A 233 22.58 -9.34 16.79
CA HIS A 233 22.77 -8.89 18.17
C HIS A 233 21.73 -7.86 18.61
#